data_AF-A0A6A4HIT0-F1
#
_entry.id   AF-A0A6A4HIT0-F1
#
_cell.length_a   1.000
_cell.length_b   1.000
_cell.length_c   1.000
_cell.angle_alpha   90.00
_cell.angle_beta   90.00
_cell.angle_gamma   90.00
#
_symmetry.space_group_name_H-M   'P 1'
#
loop_
_entity.id
_entity.type
_entity.pdbx_description
1 polymer ?
#
loop_
_entity_poly.entity_id
_entity_poly.type
_entity_poly.pdbx_seq_one_letter_code
_entity_poly.pdbx_strand_id
1 'polypeptide(L)'
;FTIRPFNDYDLTSNPAEASQCKKWNKQLSCMHIFVEHGFGRLKGWFPILRCIPGRNLGDVYKLIESLMIVHNILEVFGNNPYTISGF
;
A
#
# COMPACT_ATOMS: atom_id res chain seq x y z
N PHE A 1 12.31 9.92 2.78
CA PHE A 1 13.01 9.43 1.57
C PHE A 1 12.05 8.58 0.77
N THR A 2 11.79 8.91 -0.50
CA THR A 2 10.91 8.12 -1.38
C THR A 2 11.78 7.25 -2.27
N ILE A 3 11.58 5.93 -2.22
CA ILE A 3 12.26 5.00 -3.13
C ILE A 3 11.68 5.24 -4.52
N ARG A 4 12.50 5.77 -5.44
CA ARG A 4 12.09 6.06 -6.81
C ARG A 4 12.54 4.94 -7.76
N PRO A 5 11.75 4.60 -8.79
CA PRO A 5 12.20 3.74 -9.89
C PRO A 5 13.46 4.30 -10.57
N PHE A 6 14.27 3.43 -11.17
CA PHE A 6 15.33 3.84 -12.09
C PHE A 6 14.70 4.48 -13.33
N ASN A 7 15.16 5.66 -13.71
CA ASN A 7 14.75 6.34 -14.94
C ASN A 7 15.52 5.78 -16.15
N ASP A 8 15.08 6.07 -17.38
CA ASP A 8 15.78 5.60 -18.58
C ASP A 8 17.22 6.15 -18.69
N TYR A 9 17.46 7.33 -18.13
CA TYR A 9 18.81 7.91 -18.00
C TYR A 9 19.67 7.25 -16.91
N ASP A 10 19.04 6.53 -15.97
CA ASP A 10 19.72 5.77 -14.92
C ASP A 10 20.09 4.35 -15.41
N LEU A 11 19.61 3.95 -16.61
CA LEU A 11 19.96 2.67 -17.22
C LEU A 11 21.35 2.77 -17.88
N THR A 12 22.32 2.05 -17.34
CA THR A 12 23.67 1.94 -17.89
C THR A 12 23.68 1.32 -19.30
N SER A 13 24.71 1.63 -20.10
CA SER A 13 24.92 1.03 -21.43
C SER A 13 25.18 -0.48 -21.39
N ASN A 14 25.45 -1.05 -20.20
CA ASN A 14 25.59 -2.48 -19.99
C ASN A 14 24.21 -3.17 -20.03
N PRO A 15 23.94 -4.06 -21.00
CA PRO A 15 22.64 -4.69 -21.15
C PRO A 15 22.25 -5.62 -19.98
N ALA A 16 23.23 -6.23 -19.30
CA ALA A 16 22.97 -7.10 -18.16
C ALA A 16 22.47 -6.29 -16.94
N GLU A 17 23.11 -5.16 -16.68
CA GLU A 17 22.76 -4.25 -15.58
C GLU A 17 21.43 -3.54 -15.86
N ALA A 18 21.21 -3.08 -17.08
CA ALA A 18 19.92 -2.50 -17.49
C ALA A 18 18.75 -3.50 -17.32
N SER A 19 18.97 -4.78 -17.60
CA SER A 19 17.97 -5.83 -17.37
C SER A 19 17.66 -6.01 -15.87
N GLN A 20 18.68 -5.94 -15.03
CA GLN A 20 18.54 -6.04 -13.57
C GLN A 20 17.77 -4.83 -12.99
N CYS A 21 18.08 -3.61 -13.43
CA CYS A 21 17.34 -2.40 -13.04
C CYS A 21 15.87 -2.46 -13.47
N LYS A 22 15.58 -2.93 -14.69
CA LYS A 22 14.20 -3.12 -15.17
C LYS A 22 13.45 -4.18 -14.35
N LYS A 23 14.10 -5.29 -14.00
CA LYS A 23 13.52 -6.33 -13.13
C LYS A 23 13.20 -5.77 -11.74
N TRP A 24 14.10 -4.95 -11.18
CA TRP A 24 13.88 -4.29 -9.90
C TRP A 24 12.71 -3.29 -9.96
N ASN A 25 12.64 -2.45 -10.99
CA ASN A 25 11.49 -1.54 -11.21
C ASN A 25 10.17 -2.31 -11.29
N LYS A 26 10.14 -3.45 -11.98
CA LYS A 26 8.95 -4.32 -12.05
C LYS A 26 8.55 -4.83 -10.67
N GLN A 27 9.50 -5.31 -9.87
CA GLN A 27 9.24 -5.78 -8.51
C GLN A 27 8.71 -4.65 -7.61
N LEU A 28 9.32 -3.46 -7.68
CA LEU A 28 8.88 -2.28 -6.94
C LEU A 28 7.45 -1.89 -7.32
N SER A 29 7.13 -1.89 -8.62
CA SER A 29 5.77 -1.61 -9.11
C SER A 29 4.75 -2.64 -8.62
N CYS A 30 5.07 -3.95 -8.67
CA CYS A 30 4.21 -4.99 -8.13
C CYS A 30 3.95 -4.82 -6.62
N MET A 31 4.99 -4.48 -5.83
CA MET A 31 4.82 -4.17 -4.41
C MET A 31 3.93 -2.95 -4.20
N HIS A 32 4.12 -1.90 -4.99
CA HIS A 32 3.31 -0.68 -4.89
C HIS A 32 1.84 -0.96 -5.18
N ILE A 33 1.54 -1.71 -6.25
CA ILE A 33 0.18 -2.16 -6.61
C ILE A 33 -0.43 -2.98 -5.47
N PHE A 34 0.32 -3.91 -4.89
CA PHE A 34 -0.16 -4.73 -3.76
C PHE A 34 -0.51 -3.87 -2.55
N VAL A 35 0.38 -2.95 -2.18
CA VAL A 35 0.17 -2.01 -1.08
C VAL A 35 -1.04 -1.11 -1.37
N GLU A 36 -1.14 -0.54 -2.56
CA GLU A 36 -2.28 0.28 -2.99
C GLU A 36 -3.59 -0.48 -2.93
N HIS A 37 -3.63 -1.75 -3.37
CA HIS A 37 -4.82 -2.59 -3.26
C HIS A 37 -5.20 -2.86 -1.79
N GLY A 38 -4.22 -3.20 -0.94
CA GLY A 38 -4.45 -3.37 0.49
C GLY A 38 -5.02 -2.11 1.13
N PHE A 39 -4.39 -0.96 0.89
CA PHE A 39 -4.87 0.34 1.33
C PHE A 39 -6.23 0.73 0.73
N GLY A 40 -6.51 0.35 -0.50
CA GLY A 40 -7.79 0.56 -1.17
C GLY A 40 -8.92 -0.20 -0.46
N ARG A 41 -8.69 -1.48 -0.15
CA ARG A 41 -9.63 -2.28 0.66
C ARG A 41 -9.81 -1.68 2.04
N LEU A 42 -8.72 -1.35 2.74
CA LEU A 42 -8.75 -0.70 4.06
C LEU A 42 -9.53 0.63 4.04
N LYS A 43 -9.30 1.51 3.05
CA LYS A 43 -10.03 2.78 2.90
C LYS A 43 -11.51 2.58 2.59
N GLY A 44 -11.87 1.50 1.89
CA GLY A 44 -13.26 1.13 1.64
C GLY A 44 -14.00 0.72 2.91
N TRP A 45 -13.32 0.04 3.83
CA TRP A 45 -13.90 -0.43 5.09
C TRP A 45 -13.82 0.61 6.21
N PHE A 46 -12.81 1.47 6.18
CA PHE A 46 -12.54 2.46 7.22
C PHE A 46 -12.44 3.86 6.61
N PRO A 47 -13.58 4.57 6.43
CA PRO A 47 -13.60 5.92 5.89
C PRO A 47 -12.72 6.91 6.67
N ILE A 48 -12.47 6.64 7.95
CA ILE A 48 -11.60 7.44 8.83
C ILE A 48 -10.18 7.61 8.28
N LEU A 49 -9.71 6.68 7.44
CA LEU A 49 -8.42 6.78 6.76
C LEU A 49 -8.33 7.99 5.81
N ARG A 50 -9.47 8.54 5.35
CA ARG A 50 -9.51 9.77 4.54
C ARG A 50 -9.31 11.04 5.36
N CYS A 51 -9.53 10.96 6.67
CA CYS A 51 -9.50 12.10 7.58
C CYS A 51 -8.22 12.17 8.42
N ILE A 52 -7.23 11.32 8.14
CA ILE A 52 -5.99 11.28 8.94
C ILE A 52 -5.20 12.57 8.74
N PRO A 53 -4.96 13.35 9.80
CA PRO A 53 -4.05 14.48 9.72
C PRO A 53 -2.62 13.95 9.59
N GLY A 54 -2.01 14.09 8.42
CA GLY A 54 -0.64 13.64 8.11
C GLY A 54 0.48 14.38 8.86
N ARG A 55 0.19 14.99 10.02
CA ARG A 55 1.13 15.81 10.81
C ARG A 55 2.08 14.97 11.65
N ASN A 56 1.66 13.78 12.11
CA ASN A 56 2.50 12.86 12.85
C ASN A 56 2.53 11.48 12.18
N LEU A 57 3.60 11.21 11.45
CA LEU A 57 3.76 9.97 10.69
C LEU A 57 3.77 8.72 11.59
N GLY A 58 4.26 8.84 12.83
CA GLY A 58 4.27 7.73 13.79
C GLY A 58 2.87 7.32 14.21
N ASP A 59 1.98 8.29 14.43
CA ASP A 59 0.59 8.02 14.79
C ASP A 59 -0.21 7.49 13.60
N VAL A 60 0.06 8.01 12.39
CA VAL A 60 -0.52 7.48 11.15
C VAL A 60 -0.14 6.02 10.95
N TYR A 61 1.13 5.66 11.19
CA TYR A 61 1.60 4.29 11.07
C TYR A 61 0.89 3.34 12.05
N LYS A 62 0.82 3.71 13.33
CA LYS A 62 0.11 2.93 14.37
C LYS A 62 -1.38 2.76 14.05
N LEU A 63 -2.02 3.81 13.51
CA LEU A 63 -3.42 3.75 13.10
C LEU A 63 -3.63 2.76 11.94
N ILE A 64 -2.79 2.84 10.91
CA ILE A 64 -2.85 1.91 9.77
C ILE A 64 -2.62 0.47 10.24
N GLU A 65 -1.61 0.23 11.07
CA GLU A 65 -1.32 -1.10 11.63
C GLU A 65 -2.50 -1.66 12.41
N SER A 66 -3.11 -0.85 13.28
CA SER A 66 -4.31 -1.24 14.03
C SER A 66 -5.47 -1.60 13.10
N LEU A 67 -5.67 -0.83 12.03
CA LEU A 67 -6.72 -1.10 11.04
C LEU A 67 -6.45 -2.36 10.22
N MET A 68 -5.19 -2.70 9.93
CA MET A 68 -4.85 -3.99 9.30
C MET A 68 -5.20 -5.18 10.20
N ILE A 69 -4.93 -5.07 11.50
CA ILE A 69 -5.30 -6.12 12.47
C ILE A 69 -6.82 -6.31 12.48
N VAL A 70 -7.58 -5.21 12.58
CA VAL A 70 -9.06 -5.27 12.55
C VAL A 70 -9.56 -5.82 11.21
N HIS A 71 -8.97 -5.41 10.09
CA HIS A 71 -9.31 -5.93 8.77
C HIS A 71 -9.15 -7.45 8.69
N ASN A 72 -8.00 -7.97 9.13
CA ASN A 72 -7.73 -9.41 9.12
C ASN A 72 -8.72 -10.18 10.00
N ILE A 73 -9.06 -9.64 11.18
CA ILE A 73 -10.08 -10.21 12.05
C ILE A 73 -11.43 -10.27 11.31
N LEU A 74 -11.87 -9.16 10.72
CA LEU A 74 -13.15 -9.11 10.01
C LEU A 74 -13.20 -10.02 8.77
N GLU A 75 -12.08 -10.15 8.06
CA GLU A 75 -11.94 -11.06 6.91
C GLU A 75 -12.10 -12.53 7.35
N VAL A 76 -11.47 -12.92 8.47
CA VAL A 76 -11.63 -14.26 9.05
C VAL A 76 -13.07 -14.53 9.51
N PHE A 77 -13.74 -13.54 10.09
CA PHE A 77 -15.13 -13.67 10.52
C PHE A 77 -16.15 -13.58 9.37
N GLY A 78 -15.71 -13.29 8.14
CA GLY A 78 -16.60 -13.13 6.98
C GLY A 78 -17.56 -11.94 7.12
N ASN A 79 -17.25 -10.98 7.99
CA ASN A 79 -18.11 -9.84 8.24
C ASN A 79 -18.09 -8.92 7.03
N ASN A 80 -19.18 -8.91 6.27
CA ASN A 80 -19.33 -8.01 5.15
C ASN A 80 -19.76 -6.63 5.67
N PRO A 81 -18.98 -5.54 5.45
CA PRO A 81 -19.34 -4.21 5.93
C PRO A 81 -20.66 -3.71 5.31
N TYR A 82 -21.05 -4.24 4.14
CA TYR A 82 -22.34 -3.96 3.51
C TYR A 82 -23.54 -4.65 4.20
N THR A 83 -23.30 -5.54 5.16
CA THR A 83 -24.35 -6.18 5.97
C THR A 83 -24.56 -5.51 7.32
N ILE A 84 -23.75 -4.50 7.66
CA ILE A 84 -23.88 -3.73 8.88
C ILE A 84 -24.86 -2.58 8.62
N SER A 85 -26.01 -2.62 9.29
CA SER A 85 -27.04 -1.58 9.22
C SER A 85 -26.49 -0.21 9.66
N GLY A 86 -26.66 0.81 8.81
CA GLY A 86 -26.32 2.21 9.12
C GLY A 86 -25.00 2.73 8.54
N PHE A 87 -24.35 1.95 7.67
CA PHE A 87 -23.28 2.42 6.77
C PHE A 87 -23.84 2.84 5.40
#